data_AF-A0A0N1BVS4-F1
#
_entry.id   AF-A0A0N1BVS4-F1
#
_cell.length_a   1.000
_cell.length_b   1.000
_cell.length_c   1.000
_cell.angle_alpha   90.00
_cell.angle_beta   90.00
_cell.angle_gamma   90.00
#
_symmetry.space_group_name_H-M   'P 1'
#
loop_
_entity.id
_entity.type
_entity.pdbx_description
1 polymer ?
#
loop_
_entity_poly.entity_id
_entity_poly.type
_entity_poly.pdbx_seq_one_letter_code
_entity_poly.pdbx_strand_id
1 'polypeptide(L)' 'MGGRVKDPQGLDFVDLKAIDLVGVFPDYATAEDAWRSAAQRTVDDAEMRYVIVHMHKLLEPDMPEA' A
#
# COMPACT_ATOMS: atom_id res chain seq x y z
N MET A 1 -1.27 0.32 2.96
CA MET A 1 -0.50 -0.79 3.57
C MET A 1 0.95 -0.72 3.10
N GLY A 2 1.90 -1.30 3.82
CA GLY A 2 3.31 -1.32 3.38
C GLY A 2 4.12 -2.43 4.00
N GLY A 3 5.35 -2.59 3.53
CA GLY A 3 6.26 -3.63 3.99
C GLY A 3 7.53 -3.67 3.15
N ARG A 4 8.46 -4.55 3.53
CA ARG A 4 9.70 -4.75 2.77
C ARG A 4 9.45 -5.54 1.50
N VAL A 5 10.02 -5.09 0.39
CA VAL A 5 9.99 -5.75 -0.91
C VAL A 5 11.34 -6.37 -1.26
N LYS A 6 11.33 -7.40 -2.09
CA LYS A 6 12.56 -8.06 -2.59
C LYS A 6 13.32 -7.22 -3.61
N ASP A 7 12.57 -6.43 -4.39
CA ASP A 7 13.10 -5.52 -5.39
C ASP A 7 12.39 -4.16 -5.22
N PRO A 8 13.12 -3.06 -4.97
CA PRO A 8 12.55 -1.72 -4.84
C PRO A 8 11.67 -1.29 -6.03
N GLN A 9 11.89 -1.84 -7.21
CA GLN A 9 11.10 -1.56 -8.41
C GLN A 9 9.78 -2.33 -8.45
N GLY A 10 9.69 -3.45 -7.71
CA GLY A 10 8.53 -4.32 -7.67
C GLY A 10 7.57 -4.04 -6.50
N LEU A 11 6.64 -4.98 -6.33
CA LEU A 11 5.69 -5.06 -5.21
C LEU A 11 5.70 -6.46 -4.56
N ASP A 12 6.78 -7.23 -4.76
CA ASP A 12 6.95 -8.55 -4.17
C ASP A 12 7.42 -8.43 -2.72
N PHE A 13 6.47 -8.46 -1.79
CA PHE A 13 6.75 -8.36 -0.37
C PHE A 13 7.49 -9.60 0.16
N VAL A 14 8.50 -9.36 1.00
CA VAL A 14 9.38 -10.41 1.57
C VAL A 14 8.63 -11.25 2.60
N ASP A 15 7.84 -10.61 3.47
CA ASP A 15 7.07 -11.27 4.53
C ASP A 15 5.65 -10.68 4.61
N LEU A 16 4.67 -11.50 4.24
CA LEU A 16 3.26 -11.13 4.27
C LEU A 16 2.70 -10.99 5.69
N LYS A 17 3.33 -11.63 6.69
CA LYS A 17 2.89 -11.52 8.09
C LYS A 17 3.37 -10.23 8.75
N ALA A 18 4.40 -9.59 8.19
CA ALA A 18 4.97 -8.35 8.68
C ALA A 18 4.45 -7.10 7.93
N ILE A 19 3.38 -7.25 7.14
CA ILE A 19 2.75 -6.13 6.44
C ILE A 19 2.20 -5.13 7.45
N ASP A 20 2.59 -3.87 7.30
CA ASP A 20 2.03 -2.75 8.05
C ASP A 20 0.71 -2.29 7.42
N LEU A 21 -0.38 -2.45 8.17
CA LEU A 21 -1.69 -1.93 7.81
C LEU A 21 -1.90 -0.55 8.44
N VAL A 22 -1.65 0.49 7.66
CA VAL A 22 -1.81 1.90 8.07
C VAL A 22 -3.27 2.23 8.46
N GLY A 23 -4.25 1.67 7.76
CA GLY A 23 -5.68 1.91 8.02
C GLY A 23 -6.57 1.61 6.81
N VAL A 24 -7.88 1.79 7.01
CA VAL A 24 -8.91 1.72 5.96
C VAL A 24 -9.66 3.05 5.97
N PHE A 25 -9.80 3.67 4.81
CA PHE A 25 -10.30 5.03 4.65
C PHE A 25 -11.46 5.04 3.64
N PRO A 26 -12.41 5.99 3.78
CA PRO A 26 -13.60 6.05 2.93
C PRO A 26 -13.31 6.57 1.52
N ASP A 27 -12.23 7.32 1.33
CA ASP A 27 -11.87 7.95 0.05
C ASP A 27 -10.35 7.97 -0.18
N TYR A 28 -9.94 8.28 -1.41
CA TYR A 28 -8.54 8.31 -1.81
C TYR A 28 -7.76 9.46 -1.13
N ALA A 29 -8.37 10.64 -0.96
CA ALA A 29 -7.67 11.81 -0.43
C ALA A 29 -7.22 11.58 1.03
N THR A 30 -8.12 11.06 1.87
CA THR A 30 -7.81 10.70 3.26
C THR A 30 -6.82 9.54 3.34
N ALA A 31 -6.89 8.57 2.41
CA ALA A 31 -5.91 7.49 2.32
C ALA A 31 -4.51 8.01 1.90
N GLU A 32 -4.44 8.96 0.98
CA GLU A 32 -3.20 9.55 0.48
C GLU A 32 -2.43 10.28 1.58
N ASP A 33 -3.13 11.07 2.40
CA ASP A 33 -2.51 11.78 3.52
C ASP A 33 -1.88 10.82 4.54
N ALA A 34 -2.60 9.75 4.88
CA ALA A 34 -2.11 8.71 5.78
C ALA A 34 -0.94 7.92 5.15
N TRP A 35 -1.05 7.56 3.88
CA TRP A 35 0.01 6.88 3.12
C TRP A 35 1.28 7.73 3.04
N ARG A 36 1.17 9.02 2.72
CA ARG A 36 2.29 9.95 2.61
C ARG A 36 3.06 10.03 3.93
N SER A 37 2.33 10.15 5.03
CA SER A 37 2.90 10.17 6.38
C SER A 37 3.60 8.84 6.71
N ALA A 38 3.02 7.70 6.32
CA ALA A 38 3.63 6.39 6.54
C ALA A 38 4.90 6.17 5.71
N ALA A 39 4.86 6.50 4.42
CA ALA A 39 5.97 6.35 3.50
C ALA A 39 7.16 7.28 3.85
N GLN A 40 6.88 8.52 4.26
CA GLN A 40 7.93 9.46 4.66
C GLN A 40 8.72 9.01 5.89
N ARG A 41 8.11 8.23 6.80
CA ARG A 41 8.81 7.68 7.98
C ARG A 41 9.89 6.65 7.62
N THR A 42 9.84 6.08 6.42
CA THR A 42 10.77 5.02 5.97
C THR A 42 11.52 5.41 4.70
N VAL A 43 11.69 6.72 4.44
CA VAL A 43 12.33 7.21 3.21
C VAL A 43 13.78 6.73 3.03
N ASP A 44 14.47 6.45 4.13
CA ASP A 44 15.86 5.97 4.12
C ASP A 44 15.98 4.46 3.84
N ASP A 45 14.88 3.70 3.92
CA ASP A 45 14.87 2.26 3.66
C ASP A 45 14.40 2.00 2.22
N ALA A 46 15.35 1.69 1.33
CA ALA A 46 15.10 1.45 -0.08
C ALA A 46 14.19 0.23 -0.35
N GLU A 47 14.10 -0.70 0.60
CA GLU A 47 13.27 -1.89 0.48
C GLU A 47 11.87 -1.68 1.08
N MET A 48 11.60 -0.57 1.78
CA MET A 48 10.27 -0.30 2.33
C MET A 48 9.36 0.38 1.30
N ARG A 49 8.22 -0.24 1.04
CA ARG A 49 7.22 0.26 0.09
C ARG A 49 5.86 0.33 0.74
N TYR A 50 5.16 1.45 0.53
CA TYR A 50 3.77 1.63 0.90
C TYR A 50 2.91 1.85 -0.34
N VAL A 51 1.73 1.23 -0.36
CA VAL A 51 0.75 1.34 -1.44
C VAL A 51 -0.65 1.59 -0.89
N ILE A 52 -1.46 2.27 -1.70
CA ILE A 52 -2.90 2.45 -1.48
C ILE A 52 -3.61 1.42 -2.34
N VAL A 53 -4.50 0.64 -1.72
CA VAL A 53 -5.26 -0.42 -2.39
C VAL A 53 -6.72 -0.02 -2.45
N HIS A 54 -7.31 -0.08 -3.65
CA HIS A 54 -8.72 0.20 -3.87
C HIS A 54 -9.55 -1.06 -3.57
N MET A 55 -10.18 -1.11 -2.40
CA MET A 55 -10.90 -2.32 -1.94
C MET A 55 -12.07 -2.72 -2.86
N HIS A 56 -12.74 -1.75 -3.49
CA HIS A 56 -13.87 -2.03 -4.39
C HIS A 56 -13.46 -2.90 -5.59
N LYS A 57 -12.24 -2.73 -6.11
CA LYS A 57 -11.72 -3.57 -7.21
C LYS A 57 -11.46 -5.02 -6.81
N LEU A 58 -11.28 -5.28 -5.51
CA LEU A 58 -11.06 -6.64 -4.98
C LEU A 58 -12.37 -7.35 -4.65
N LEU A 59 -13.41 -6.60 -4.27
CA LEU A 59 -14.71 -7.14 -3.91
C LEU A 59 -15.57 -7.45 -5.14
N GLU A 60 -15.40 -6.68 -6.23
CA GLU A 60 -16.15 -6.83 -7.47
C GLU A 60 -15.18 -7.04 -8.66
N PRO A 61 -14.52 -8.20 -8.75
CA PRO A 61 -13.50 -8.47 -9.77
C PRO A 61 -14.06 -8.47 -11.21
N ASP A 62 -15.38 -8.64 -11.37
CA ASP A 62 -16.06 -8.65 -12.68
C ASP A 62 -16.54 -7.26 -13.13
N MET A 63 -16.32 -6.19 -12.35
CA MET A 63 -16.64 -4.84 -12.80
C MET A 63 -15.68 -4.39 -13.90
N PRO A 64 -16.18 -3.82 -15.02
CA PRO A 64 -15.33 -3.32 -16.09
C PRO A 64 -14.43 -2.18 -15.57
N GLU A 65 -13.16 -2.14 -15.99
CA GLU A 65 -12.27 -1.01 -15.70
C GLU A 65 -12.87 0.29 -16.25
N ALA A 66 -12.92 1.32 -15.40
CA ALA A 66 -13.39 2.67 -15.74
C ALA A 66 -12.33 3.48 -16.48
#